data_AF-A0A958H7Y8-F1
#
_entry.id   AF-A0A958H7Y8-F1
#
_cell.length_a   1.000
_cell.length_b   1.000
_cell.length_c   1.000
_cell.angle_alpha   90.00
_cell.angle_beta   90.00
_cell.angle_gamma   90.00
#
_symmetry.space_group_name_H-M   'P 1'
#
loop_
_entity.id
_entity.type
_entity.pdbx_description
1 polymer ?
#
loop_
_entity_poly.entity_id
_entity_poly.type
_entity_poly.pdbx_seq_one_letter_code
_entity_poly.pdbx_strand_id
1 'polypeptide(L)'
;GVINQNRADYVRTWDQVEFLPGVFDALRRLAASQFAVVVVTNQSAIGRGIMAAETLQGIHDGMAQRIADAGGRLDAIYACPHAPDAGCDCRKPQPGMLLQAASDLHIDLAGSYLVG
;
A
#
# COMPACT_ATOMS: atom_id res chain seq x y z
N GLY A 1 6.34 2.76 -7.56
CA GLY A 1 7.53 1.98 -7.23
C GLY A 1 7.32 0.51 -7.50
N VAL A 2 6.30 -0.11 -6.90
CA VAL A 2 6.08 -1.57 -6.96
C VAL A 2 4.74 -1.92 -7.65
N ILE A 3 3.63 -1.31 -7.22
CA ILE A 3 2.29 -1.54 -7.80
C ILE A 3 1.96 -0.49 -8.87
N ASN A 4 2.13 0.79 -8.53
CA ASN A 4 1.90 1.92 -9.42
C ASN A 4 3.21 2.69 -9.69
N GLN A 5 3.25 3.53 -10.72
CA GLN A 5 4.39 4.39 -11.03
C GLN A 5 4.77 5.29 -9.86
N ASN A 6 6.07 5.46 -9.63
CA ASN A 6 6.53 6.43 -8.63
C ASN A 6 6.51 7.84 -9.21
N ARG A 7 6.10 8.83 -8.41
CA ARG A 7 6.04 10.23 -8.81
C ARG A 7 6.73 11.10 -7.78
N ALA A 8 7.52 12.07 -8.24
CA ALA A 8 8.18 13.03 -7.35
C ALA A 8 7.19 13.97 -6.66
N ASP A 9 6.03 14.22 -7.28
CA ASP A 9 5.00 15.15 -6.82
C ASP A 9 3.82 14.48 -6.09
N TYR A 10 3.98 13.23 -5.68
CA TYR A 10 2.96 12.37 -5.08
C TYR A 10 1.81 12.01 -6.05
N VAL A 11 1.16 10.88 -5.78
CA VAL A 11 -0.15 10.57 -6.36
C VAL A 11 -1.20 11.22 -5.45
N ARG A 12 -1.91 12.21 -6.00
CA ARG A 12 -2.85 13.07 -5.24
C ARG A 12 -4.30 12.89 -5.67
N THR A 13 -4.53 12.22 -6.79
CA THR A 13 -5.86 11.93 -7.34
C THR A 13 -5.86 10.55 -7.98
N TRP A 14 -7.05 9.98 -8.15
CA TRP A 14 -7.21 8.66 -8.79
C TRP A 14 -6.66 8.64 -10.22
N ASP A 15 -6.88 9.70 -11.00
CA ASP A 15 -6.43 9.77 -12.40
C ASP A 15 -4.90 9.79 -12.58
N GLN A 16 -4.15 10.01 -11.49
CA GLN A 16 -2.69 9.94 -11.48
C GLN A 16 -2.16 8.53 -11.16
N VAL A 17 -3.05 7.58 -10.86
CA VAL A 17 -2.68 6.18 -10.60
C VAL A 17 -2.39 5.49 -11.92
N GLU A 18 -1.11 5.23 -12.17
CA GLU A 18 -0.66 4.43 -13.30
C GLU A 18 -0.10 3.10 -12.80
N PHE A 19 -0.78 1.99 -13.07
CA PHE A 19 -0.29 0.66 -12.68
C PHE A 19 0.94 0.26 -13.49
N LEU A 20 1.90 -0.40 -12.83
CA LEU A 20 3.08 -0.91 -13.51
C LEU A 20 2.74 -2.14 -14.37
N PRO A 21 3.45 -2.37 -15.49
CA PRO A 21 3.23 -3.55 -16.33
C PRO A 21 3.34 -4.86 -15.53
N GLY A 22 2.42 -5.80 -15.78
CA GLY A 22 2.41 -7.12 -15.15
C GLY A 22 1.91 -7.18 -13.70
N VAL A 23 1.61 -6.05 -13.06
CA VAL A 23 1.14 -6.02 -11.66
C VAL A 23 -0.18 -6.76 -11.48
N PHE A 24 -1.13 -6.61 -12.41
CA PHE A 24 -2.40 -7.33 -12.33
C PHE A 24 -2.20 -8.86 -12.41
N ASP A 25 -1.34 -9.33 -13.30
CA ASP A 25 -1.02 -10.77 -13.38
C ASP A 25 -0.31 -11.28 -12.13
N ALA A 26 0.62 -10.50 -11.57
CA ALA A 26 1.29 -10.86 -10.33
C ALA A 26 0.30 -10.96 -9.16
N LEU A 27 -0.56 -9.96 -8.99
CA LEU A 27 -1.55 -9.92 -7.91
C LEU A 27 -2.65 -10.97 -8.09
N ARG A 28 -3.05 -11.29 -9.32
CA ARG A 28 -3.96 -12.41 -9.61
C ARG A 28 -3.36 -13.75 -9.20
N ARG A 29 -2.07 -13.97 -9.47
CA ARG A 29 -1.36 -15.19 -9.02
C ARG A 29 -1.24 -15.26 -7.50
N LEU A 30 -0.96 -14.13 -6.84
CA LEU A 30 -0.91 -14.06 -5.38
C LEU A 30 -2.27 -14.28 -4.74
N ALA A 31 -3.35 -13.78 -5.35
CA ALA A 31 -4.72 -14.01 -4.89
C ALA A 31 -5.09 -15.51 -4.87
N ALA A 32 -4.57 -16.30 -5.80
CA ALA A 32 -4.72 -17.76 -5.82
C ALA A 32 -3.79 -18.52 -4.86
N SER A 33 -2.91 -17.81 -4.15
CA SER A 33 -1.98 -18.39 -3.18
C SER A 33 -2.51 -18.29 -1.74
N GLN A 34 -1.84 -18.99 -0.83
CA GLN A 34 -2.11 -18.94 0.61
C GLN A 34 -1.58 -17.68 1.30
N PHE A 35 -0.85 -16.81 0.58
CA PHE A 35 -0.31 -15.59 1.17
C PHE A 35 -1.38 -14.50 1.29
N ALA A 36 -1.37 -13.81 2.43
CA ALA A 36 -2.00 -12.51 2.53
C ALA A 36 -1.24 -11.50 1.66
N VAL A 37 -1.96 -10.70 0.88
CA VAL A 37 -1.43 -9.67 0.00
C VAL A 37 -1.66 -8.31 0.64
N VAL A 38 -0.62 -7.78 1.29
CA VAL A 38 -0.71 -6.54 2.07
C VAL A 38 0.13 -5.44 1.45
N VAL A 39 -0.42 -4.23 1.35
CA VAL A 39 0.33 -3.03 0.96
C VAL A 39 0.77 -2.27 2.20
N VAL A 40 2.05 -1.93 2.30
CA VAL A 40 2.59 -1.02 3.33
C VAL A 40 3.29 0.18 2.67
N THR A 41 2.79 1.39 2.92
CA THR A 41 3.17 2.58 2.13
C THR A 41 3.40 3.84 2.97
N ASN A 42 4.40 4.66 2.59
CA ASN A 42 4.64 5.96 3.22
C ASN A 42 3.89 7.04 2.42
N GLN A 43 2.94 7.73 3.03
CA GLN A 43 2.07 8.75 2.41
C GLN A 43 2.23 10.10 3.10
N SER A 44 3.46 10.63 3.10
CA SER A 44 3.79 11.89 3.79
C SER A 44 3.08 13.13 3.23
N ALA A 45 2.41 13.03 2.07
CA ALA A 45 1.59 14.11 1.55
C ALA A 45 0.50 14.53 2.56
N ILE A 46 -0.02 13.59 3.36
CA ILE A 46 -1.02 13.87 4.39
C ILE A 46 -0.39 14.70 5.52
N GLY A 47 0.68 14.20 6.15
CA GLY A 47 1.35 14.89 7.26
C GLY A 47 2.00 16.22 6.85
N ARG A 48 2.19 16.45 5.54
CA ARG A 48 2.64 17.73 4.98
C ARG A 48 1.49 18.68 4.61
N GLY A 49 0.23 18.27 4.78
CA GLY A 49 -0.95 19.08 4.42
C GLY A 49 -1.20 19.21 2.91
N ILE A 50 -0.56 18.38 2.09
CA ILE A 50 -0.67 18.42 0.61
C ILE A 50 -1.93 17.68 0.13
N MET A 51 -2.40 16.69 0.89
CA MET A 51 -3.52 15.84 0.53
C MET A 51 -4.31 15.45 1.78
N ALA A 52 -5.64 15.38 1.68
CA ALA A 52 -6.50 14.92 2.76
C ALA A 52 -6.45 13.39 2.91
N ALA A 53 -6.68 12.87 4.12
CA ALA A 53 -6.68 11.43 4.36
C ALA A 53 -7.80 10.71 3.59
N GLU A 54 -8.93 11.37 3.42
CA GLU A 54 -10.09 10.89 2.66
C GLU A 54 -9.75 10.76 1.17
N THR A 55 -8.92 11.66 0.63
CA THR A 55 -8.42 11.57 -0.75
C THR A 55 -7.53 10.34 -0.92
N LEU A 56 -6.65 10.05 0.04
CA LEU A 56 -5.85 8.83 0.02
C LEU A 56 -6.74 7.59 0.08
N GLN A 57 -7.76 7.60 0.93
CA GLN A 57 -8.69 6.48 1.05
C GLN A 57 -9.38 6.20 -0.29
N GLY A 58 -9.89 7.23 -0.98
CA GLY A 58 -10.49 7.05 -2.31
C GLY A 58 -9.51 6.50 -3.35
N ILE A 59 -8.23 6.87 -3.29
CA ILE A 59 -7.19 6.28 -4.16
C ILE A 59 -6.97 4.80 -3.83
N HIS A 60 -6.93 4.44 -2.56
CA HIS A 60 -6.78 3.05 -2.12
C HIS A 60 -7.99 2.19 -2.48
N ASP A 61 -9.20 2.71 -2.32
CA ASP A 61 -10.44 2.01 -2.69
C ASP A 61 -10.48 1.75 -4.20
N GLY A 62 -10.17 2.78 -5.01
CA GLY A 62 -10.03 2.61 -6.46
C GLY A 62 -8.97 1.57 -6.82
N MET A 63 -7.84 1.58 -6.12
CA MET A 63 -6.74 0.64 -6.36
C MET A 63 -7.19 -0.80 -6.07
N ALA A 64 -7.81 -1.02 -4.91
CA ALA A 64 -8.34 -2.31 -4.51
C ALA A 64 -9.42 -2.80 -5.49
N GLN A 65 -10.35 -1.93 -5.90
CA GLN A 65 -11.38 -2.28 -6.88
C GLN A 65 -10.77 -2.66 -8.22
N ARG A 66 -9.82 -1.88 -8.73
CA ARG A 66 -9.19 -2.15 -10.03
C ARG A 66 -8.40 -3.45 -10.03
N ILE A 67 -7.78 -3.79 -8.91
CA ILE A 67 -7.08 -5.07 -8.71
C ILE A 67 -8.09 -6.23 -8.62
N ALA A 68 -9.19 -6.05 -7.90
CA ALA A 68 -10.26 -7.05 -7.78
C ALA A 68 -10.93 -7.35 -9.14
N ASP A 69 -11.21 -6.32 -9.94
CA ASP A 69 -11.76 -6.47 -11.30
C ASP A 69 -10.85 -7.29 -12.22
N ALA A 70 -9.53 -7.26 -11.97
CA ALA A 70 -8.52 -8.05 -12.68
C ALA A 70 -8.31 -9.46 -12.09
N GLY A 71 -9.11 -9.86 -11.09
CA GLY A 71 -9.00 -11.14 -10.39
C GLY A 71 -7.90 -11.20 -9.34
N GLY A 72 -7.31 -10.06 -8.97
CA GLY A 72 -6.39 -9.93 -7.85
C GLY A 72 -7.11 -9.72 -6.52
N ARG A 73 -6.32 -9.59 -5.45
CA ARG A 73 -6.80 -9.30 -4.09
C ARG A 73 -5.77 -8.44 -3.37
N LEU A 74 -6.24 -7.48 -2.59
CA LEU A 74 -5.48 -6.86 -1.50
C LEU A 74 -6.22 -7.15 -0.20
N ASP A 75 -5.56 -7.83 0.73
CA ASP A 75 -6.14 -8.20 2.02
C ASP A 75 -6.14 -7.02 3.00
N ALA A 76 -5.14 -6.13 2.90
CA ALA A 76 -5.10 -4.88 3.65
C ALA A 76 -4.15 -3.86 3.01
N ILE A 77 -4.39 -2.58 3.32
CA ILE A 77 -3.51 -1.47 2.98
C ILE A 77 -3.21 -0.68 4.26
N TYR A 78 -1.94 -0.63 4.64
CA TYR A 78 -1.45 0.18 5.74
C TYR A 78 -0.63 1.34 5.19
N ALA A 79 -0.97 2.55 5.64
CA ALA A 79 -0.31 3.76 5.21
C ALA A 79 0.18 4.58 6.41
N CYS A 80 1.45 4.98 6.39
CA CYS A 80 1.97 5.97 7.30
C CYS A 80 1.66 7.37 6.73
N PRO A 81 0.78 8.17 7.36
CA PRO A 81 0.45 9.51 6.87
C PRO A 81 1.54 10.55 7.23
N HIS A 82 2.42 10.23 8.18
CA HIS A 82 3.30 11.21 8.80
C HIS A 82 4.41 11.77 7.90
N ALA A 83 4.79 13.01 8.18
CA ALA A 83 5.98 13.64 7.63
C ALA A 83 7.26 12.95 8.14
N PRO A 84 8.42 13.08 7.44
CA PRO A 84 9.65 12.36 7.80
C PRO A 84 10.19 12.63 9.20
N ASP A 85 9.93 13.81 9.74
CA ASP A 85 10.42 14.33 11.03
C ASP A 85 9.44 14.12 12.19
N ALA A 86 8.30 13.48 11.95
CA ALA A 86 7.25 13.27 12.96
C ALA A 86 7.61 12.25 14.06
N GLY A 87 8.71 11.50 13.92
CA GLY A 87 9.16 10.54 14.93
C GLY A 87 8.21 9.36 15.19
N CYS A 88 7.36 8.98 14.22
CA CYS A 88 6.41 7.89 14.38
C CYS A 88 7.02 6.50 14.14
N ASP A 89 6.46 5.46 14.76
CA ASP A 89 6.94 4.08 14.62
C ASP A 89 6.43 3.36 13.36
N CYS A 90 5.47 3.95 12.64
CA CYS A 90 4.87 3.34 11.45
C CYS A 90 5.62 3.65 10.15
N ARG A 91 6.36 4.76 10.06
CA ARG A 91 7.02 5.19 8.83
C ARG A 91 8.18 4.26 8.47
N LYS A 92 8.13 3.67 7.27
CA LYS A 92 9.28 2.88 6.77
C LYS A 92 10.55 3.75 6.76
N PRO A 93 11.70 3.25 7.24
CA PRO A 93 12.01 1.82 7.45
C PRO A 93 11.59 1.22 8.80
N GLN A 94 10.88 1.95 9.67
CA GLN A 94 10.36 1.37 10.91
C GLN A 94 9.34 0.26 10.63
N PRO A 95 9.28 -0.78 11.49
CA PRO A 95 8.49 -1.97 11.23
C PRO A 95 7.01 -1.82 11.62
N GLY A 96 6.57 -0.69 12.16
CA GLY A 96 5.25 -0.57 12.79
C GLY A 96 4.07 -0.99 11.90
N MET A 97 4.08 -0.65 10.61
CA MET A 97 3.02 -1.11 9.69
C MET A 97 3.04 -2.64 9.45
N LEU A 98 4.22 -3.27 9.46
CA LEU A 98 4.34 -4.72 9.31
C LEU A 98 3.87 -5.44 10.57
N LEU A 99 4.24 -4.91 11.75
CA LEU A 99 3.78 -5.45 13.04
C LEU A 99 2.26 -5.31 13.20
N GLN A 100 1.69 -4.19 12.75
CA GLN A 100 0.24 -3.99 12.71
C GLN A 100 -0.43 -5.02 11.80
N ALA A 101 0.06 -5.18 10.56
CA ALA A 101 -0.46 -6.18 9.63
C ALA A 101 -0.38 -7.60 10.20
N ALA A 102 0.72 -7.93 10.87
CA ALA A 102 0.89 -9.23 11.52
C ALA A 102 -0.12 -9.47 12.64
N SER A 103 -0.39 -8.45 13.46
CA SER A 103 -1.39 -8.52 14.52
C SER A 103 -2.80 -8.67 13.95
N ASP A 104 -3.19 -7.83 13.00
CA ASP A 104 -4.58 -7.78 12.49
C ASP A 104 -4.94 -9.04 11.68
N LEU A 105 -3.99 -9.53 10.88
CA LEU A 105 -4.21 -10.63 9.94
C LEU A 105 -3.59 -11.95 10.39
N HIS A 106 -3.01 -12.00 11.59
CA HIS A 106 -2.32 -13.17 12.15
C HIS A 106 -1.22 -13.72 11.22
N ILE A 107 -0.42 -12.81 10.64
CA ILE A 107 0.64 -13.15 9.68
C ILE A 107 1.93 -13.55 10.41
N ASP A 108 2.55 -14.65 9.98
CA ASP A 108 3.95 -14.97 10.32
C ASP A 108 4.91 -14.14 9.47
N LEU A 109 5.53 -13.12 10.08
CA LEU A 109 6.49 -12.27 9.39
C LEU A 109 7.78 -13.00 8.99
N ALA A 110 8.19 -14.06 9.70
CA ALA A 110 9.40 -14.81 9.37
C ALA A 110 9.23 -15.64 8.08
N GLY A 111 8.01 -16.13 7.84
CA GLY A 111 7.62 -16.81 6.60
C GLY A 111 7.12 -15.89 5.48
N SER A 112 7.22 -14.57 5.66
CA SER A 112 6.70 -13.57 4.72
C SER A 112 7.77 -12.97 3.81
N TYR A 113 7.32 -12.33 2.73
CA TYR A 113 8.18 -11.61 1.78
C TYR A 113 7.83 -10.13 1.74
N LEU A 114 8.85 -9.27 1.68
CA LEU A 114 8.69 -7.84 1.47
C LEU A 114 9.24 -7.47 0.08
N VAL A 115 8.43 -6.75 -0.70
CA VAL A 115 8.80 -6.21 -2.02
C VAL A 115 8.73 -4.69 -1.95
N GLY A 116 9.82 -4.00 -2.30
CA GLY A 116 9.96 -2.56 -2.09
C GLY A 116 10.94 -1.92 -3.04
#